data_AF-G2Y6K8-F1
#
_entry.id   AF-G2Y6K8-F1
#
_cell.length_a   1.000
_cell.length_b   1.000
_cell.length_c   1.000
_cell.angle_alpha   90.00
_cell.angle_beta   90.00
_cell.angle_gamma   90.00
#
_symmetry.space_group_name_H-M   'P 1'
#
loop_
_entity.id
_entity.type
_entity.pdbx_description
1 polymer ?
#
loop_
_entity_poly.entity_id
_entity_poly.type
_entity_poly.pdbx_seq_one_letter_code
_entity_poly.pdbx_strand_id
1 'polypeptide(L)'
;MPPQLPGCHLAESSLLSQLIQPNLKKISIKTNSVSYLFIEKLVGLMRLLETNDTGEFSLTRDFVVDIPRYAILSHTWGNDTEEVTFKDIKDGTGKVKAGYKKIQFCGEQAERDGIPYFWVDTCCIDKTNNSELTEAINSMFRWYSNAEKCYAYLSDVSSSTIDNNDSSNQPPWESAFRRSKWFTRGWTLQELIAPTSVEFFSKDWQKLGDKASLRQYIHEITGISVKALERVSLSDFSVDERFSWAEKRVTTRIEDNAYSLLGIFDIYMGLIYGEGRENALRRLRQKIDKALKDSVKPNRTPYQTRLLKTSSTFAQENNGYWQLIDTTGDGKPDLIYIKNKNTGSGYVEIHIASSYSNFQTRILEIATTFFEEDSGTWCLFKSSNSVLPDLIYIKTRDTPTGRVEVHIASGASMYKQRTLEVATSFENEDEQDGQWNLYDYNGDGKPDLVYFKTGNTGTETTEVFVASGSSNYQERLISTGTVFPMENNGFWQLGPYSINGDLIYIKDANTGTGTIEVHVASRASGYQTKLLGVGSTFSQEQNGFWQLIDFNADGKLDLTYIKYQNTESDTVEIHVASGWFWDR
;
A
#
# COMPACT_ATOMS: atom_id res chain seq x y z
N MET A 1 -14.37 -71.74 4.14
CA MET A 1 -15.42 -70.72 4.01
C MET A 1 -15.38 -69.84 5.26
N PRO A 2 -15.30 -68.51 5.15
CA PRO A 2 -14.79 -67.67 4.06
C PRO A 2 -13.32 -67.24 4.32
N PRO A 3 -12.58 -66.73 3.31
CA PRO A 3 -11.13 -66.53 3.38
C PRO A 3 -10.72 -65.13 3.83
N GLN A 4 -9.51 -65.06 4.42
CA GLN A 4 -8.78 -63.87 4.89
C GLN A 4 -7.61 -63.51 3.94
N LEU A 5 -7.37 -62.19 3.80
CA LEU A 5 -6.12 -61.44 3.45
C LEU A 5 -5.57 -61.55 2.00
N PRO A 6 -4.72 -60.59 1.52
CA PRO A 6 -3.92 -59.56 2.23
C PRO A 6 -4.13 -58.11 1.69
N GLY A 7 -3.85 -57.00 2.40
CA GLY A 7 -2.57 -56.60 2.99
C GLY A 7 -1.77 -55.76 1.97
N CYS A 8 -1.86 -54.43 2.05
CA CYS A 8 -1.00 -53.53 1.28
C CYS A 8 -0.44 -52.42 2.19
N HIS A 9 0.72 -52.70 2.78
CA HIS A 9 1.67 -51.68 3.23
C HIS A 9 2.63 -51.44 2.08
N LEU A 10 2.67 -50.24 1.51
CA LEU A 10 3.86 -49.71 0.84
C LEU A 10 3.92 -48.19 1.05
N ALA A 11 5.09 -47.76 1.53
CA ALA A 11 5.58 -46.44 1.83
C ALA A 11 5.10 -45.28 0.93
N GLU A 12 4.54 -44.24 1.55
CA GLU A 12 4.72 -42.86 1.09
C GLU A 12 5.74 -42.20 2.01
N SER A 13 7.02 -42.44 1.69
CA SER A 13 8.14 -41.69 2.27
C SER A 13 8.45 -40.47 1.41
N SER A 14 8.57 -39.32 2.08
CA SER A 14 9.66 -38.36 1.84
C SER A 14 10.01 -38.04 0.38
N LEU A 15 9.16 -37.25 -0.29
CA LEU A 15 9.51 -36.66 -1.59
C LEU A 15 9.29 -35.14 -1.66
N LEU A 16 9.24 -34.47 -0.49
CA LEU A 16 9.17 -33.01 -0.42
C LEU A 16 10.23 -32.35 0.50
N SER A 17 11.23 -33.09 0.98
CA SER A 17 12.24 -32.57 1.92
C SER A 17 13.71 -32.75 1.49
N GLN A 18 14.00 -32.90 0.20
CA GLN A 18 15.38 -33.11 -0.29
C GLN A 18 15.81 -32.26 -1.51
N LEU A 19 15.28 -31.04 -1.70
CA LEU A 19 15.72 -30.15 -2.78
C LEU A 19 16.17 -28.75 -2.32
N ILE A 20 16.85 -28.65 -1.17
CA ILE A 20 17.60 -27.43 -0.82
C ILE A 20 18.96 -27.81 -0.21
N GLN A 21 19.96 -28.00 -1.06
CA GLN A 21 21.35 -27.67 -0.74
C GLN A 21 21.99 -27.06 -2.00
N PRO A 22 22.52 -25.82 -1.96
CA PRO A 22 23.38 -25.34 -3.03
C PRO A 22 24.84 -25.66 -2.69
N ASN A 23 25.47 -26.47 -3.55
CA ASN A 23 26.91 -26.53 -3.70
C ASN A 23 27.45 -25.15 -4.11
N LEU A 24 28.20 -24.51 -3.23
CA LEU A 24 28.97 -23.30 -3.52
C LEU A 24 30.05 -23.58 -4.57
N LYS A 25 29.78 -23.27 -5.85
CA LYS A 25 30.83 -22.97 -6.83
C LYS A 25 30.99 -21.45 -6.91
N LYS A 26 32.15 -20.96 -6.48
CA LYS A 26 32.61 -19.57 -6.66
C LYS A 26 32.49 -19.16 -8.13
N ILE A 27 31.53 -18.30 -8.43
CA ILE A 27 31.55 -17.45 -9.62
C ILE A 27 31.95 -16.06 -9.14
N SER A 28 33.15 -15.63 -9.54
CA SER A 28 33.64 -14.27 -9.29
C SER A 28 32.93 -13.32 -10.25
N ILE A 29 31.87 -12.68 -9.79
CA ILE A 29 31.23 -11.55 -10.50
C ILE A 29 31.79 -10.28 -9.88
N LYS A 30 32.51 -9.50 -10.69
CA LYS A 30 32.89 -8.12 -10.33
C LYS A 30 31.63 -7.27 -10.30
N THR A 31 31.03 -7.12 -9.13
CA THR A 31 29.92 -6.19 -8.89
C THR A 31 30.48 -4.78 -8.72
N ASN A 32 30.10 -3.86 -9.62
CA ASN A 32 30.15 -2.43 -9.35
C ASN A 32 28.99 -2.10 -8.40
N SER A 33 29.22 -2.32 -7.12
CA SER A 33 28.27 -2.09 -6.03
C SER A 33 28.38 -0.65 -5.55
N VAL A 34 27.45 0.23 -5.94
CA VAL A 34 27.23 1.50 -5.22
C VAL A 34 25.75 1.82 -4.99
N SER A 35 24.81 1.24 -5.77
CA SER A 35 23.40 1.66 -5.71
C SER A 35 22.52 0.88 -4.71
N TYR A 36 22.87 -0.36 -4.36
CA TYR A 36 22.03 -1.21 -3.50
C TYR A 36 22.20 -0.94 -1.98
N LEU A 37 23.30 -0.33 -1.57
CA LEU A 37 23.60 -0.07 -0.14
C LEU A 37 22.85 1.13 0.46
N PHE A 38 22.03 1.85 -0.32
CA PHE A 38 21.33 3.04 0.16
C PHE A 38 19.87 2.79 0.57
N ILE A 39 19.19 1.80 -0.03
CA ILE A 39 17.80 1.48 0.35
C ILE A 39 17.75 0.63 1.63
N GLU A 40 18.74 -0.23 1.87
CA GLU A 40 18.85 -1.00 3.13
C GLU A 40 19.12 -0.13 4.38
N LYS A 41 19.39 1.18 4.21
CA LYS A 41 19.72 2.08 5.33
C LYS A 41 18.54 2.80 5.99
N LEU A 42 17.30 2.57 5.55
CA LEU A 42 16.15 3.34 6.05
C LEU A 42 14.98 2.49 6.57
N VAL A 43 15.10 1.16 6.59
CA VAL A 43 14.18 0.31 7.36
C VAL A 43 14.87 0.01 8.69
N GLY A 44 14.55 0.78 9.72
CA GLY A 44 15.16 0.58 11.04
C GLY A 44 14.95 -0.85 11.52
N LEU A 45 16.01 -1.46 12.06
CA LEU A 45 15.95 -2.78 12.69
C LEU A 45 14.90 -2.76 13.80
N MET A 46 13.86 -3.57 13.67
CA MET A 46 12.77 -3.64 14.65
C MET A 46 12.87 -4.93 15.47
N ARG A 47 12.81 -4.81 16.80
CA ARG A 47 12.66 -5.94 17.71
C ARG A 47 11.32 -5.90 18.42
N LEU A 48 10.70 -7.05 18.57
CA LEU A 48 9.44 -7.22 19.27
C LEU A 48 9.67 -8.01 20.56
N LEU A 49 8.69 -7.95 21.45
CA LEU A 49 8.56 -8.82 22.59
C LEU A 49 7.53 -9.91 22.28
N GLU A 50 7.79 -11.09 22.80
CA GLU A 50 6.86 -12.22 22.85
C GLU A 50 6.78 -12.75 24.27
N THR A 51 5.64 -13.34 24.62
CA THR A 51 5.47 -14.05 25.89
C THR A 51 5.74 -15.53 25.64
N ASN A 52 6.71 -16.10 26.33
CA ASN A 52 7.01 -17.52 26.21
C ASN A 52 6.03 -18.38 27.03
N ASP A 53 6.12 -19.72 26.88
CA ASP A 53 5.24 -20.69 27.57
C ASP A 53 5.29 -20.60 29.12
N THR A 54 6.31 -19.93 29.68
CA THR A 54 6.47 -19.71 31.13
C THR A 54 5.93 -18.36 31.60
N GLY A 55 5.35 -17.57 30.69
CA GLY A 55 4.84 -16.23 30.97
C GLY A 55 5.92 -15.15 31.07
N GLU A 56 7.16 -15.45 30.63
CA GLU A 56 8.25 -14.48 30.62
C GLU A 56 8.40 -13.81 29.25
N PHE A 57 8.90 -12.58 29.24
CA PHE A 57 9.10 -11.81 28.01
C PHE A 57 10.49 -12.05 27.43
N SER A 58 10.54 -12.41 26.15
CA SER A 58 11.77 -12.49 25.36
C SER A 58 11.73 -11.51 24.19
N LEU A 59 12.92 -11.04 23.79
CA LEU A 59 13.08 -10.25 22.57
C LEU A 59 13.21 -11.18 21.36
N THR A 60 12.53 -10.84 20.29
CA THR A 60 12.69 -11.52 19.00
C THR A 60 14.06 -11.22 18.38
N ARG A 61 14.37 -11.92 17.28
CA ARG A 61 15.39 -11.47 16.33
C ARG A 61 15.03 -10.08 15.75
N ASP A 62 16.02 -9.41 15.20
CA ASP A 62 15.80 -8.18 14.44
C ASP A 62 14.99 -8.49 13.16
N PHE A 63 13.99 -7.67 12.89
CA PHE A 63 13.22 -7.66 11.66
C PHE A 63 13.63 -6.46 10.80
N VAL A 64 13.96 -6.74 9.53
CA VAL A 64 14.28 -5.72 8.50
C VAL A 64 13.16 -5.65 7.46
N VAL A 65 12.58 -6.80 7.13
CA VAL A 65 11.41 -6.97 6.27
C VAL A 65 10.47 -7.99 6.92
N ASP A 66 9.20 -8.02 6.51
CA ASP A 66 8.18 -8.96 6.99
C ASP A 66 7.97 -8.93 8.51
N ILE A 67 7.74 -7.74 9.07
CA ILE A 67 7.43 -7.56 10.49
C ILE A 67 6.07 -8.22 10.80
N PRO A 68 6.01 -9.21 11.71
CA PRO A 68 4.76 -9.91 12.03
C PRO A 68 3.77 -8.96 12.72
N ARG A 69 2.48 -9.33 12.78
CA ARG A 69 1.45 -8.54 13.49
C ARG A 69 1.85 -8.30 14.95
N TYR A 70 1.77 -7.04 15.40
CA TYR A 70 2.15 -6.64 16.75
C TYR A 70 1.25 -5.53 17.32
N ALA A 71 1.16 -5.51 18.65
CA ALA A 71 0.62 -4.39 19.41
C ALA A 71 1.74 -3.43 19.81
N ILE A 72 1.43 -2.17 20.08
CA ILE A 72 2.43 -1.17 20.49
C ILE A 72 1.98 -0.43 21.75
N LEU A 73 2.88 -0.24 22.71
CA LEU A 73 2.57 0.47 23.95
C LEU A 73 2.92 1.96 23.82
N SER A 74 1.91 2.82 23.95
CA SER A 74 2.09 4.24 24.20
C SER A 74 1.92 4.53 25.68
N HIS A 75 2.90 5.20 26.29
CA HIS A 75 2.88 5.45 27.73
C HIS A 75 3.75 6.64 28.12
N THR A 76 3.54 7.16 29.34
CA THR A 76 4.45 8.15 29.90
C THR A 76 5.56 7.46 30.70
N TRP A 77 6.80 7.81 30.42
CA TRP A 77 7.95 7.32 31.19
C TRP A 77 7.91 7.85 32.63
N GLY A 78 8.28 6.99 33.58
CA GLY A 78 8.63 7.35 34.95
C GLY A 78 10.07 7.81 35.05
N ASN A 79 10.69 7.61 36.21
CA ASN A 79 12.12 7.88 36.37
C ASN A 79 12.95 6.83 35.58
N ASP A 80 14.10 7.21 35.02
CA ASP A 80 14.94 6.31 34.23
C ASP A 80 15.35 5.03 35.00
N THR A 81 15.48 5.10 36.32
CA THR A 81 15.79 3.95 37.18
C THR A 81 14.62 2.97 37.35
N GLU A 82 13.40 3.43 37.08
CA GLU A 82 12.16 2.67 37.20
C GLU A 82 11.76 2.01 35.87
N GLU A 83 12.29 2.46 34.73
CA GLU A 83 11.98 1.91 33.41
C GLU A 83 12.82 0.67 33.09
N VAL A 84 12.18 -0.30 32.43
CA VAL A 84 12.83 -1.54 31.98
C VAL A 84 13.51 -1.27 30.64
N THR A 85 14.81 -1.53 30.60
CA THR A 85 15.65 -1.31 29.42
C THR A 85 15.82 -2.58 28.59
N PHE A 86 16.38 -2.44 27.39
CA PHE A 86 16.77 -3.56 26.55
C PHE A 86 17.66 -4.57 27.28
N LYS A 87 18.63 -4.05 28.04
CA LYS A 87 19.55 -4.88 28.83
C LYS A 87 18.82 -5.63 29.94
N ASP A 88 17.83 -5.00 30.58
CA ASP A 88 17.07 -5.65 31.66
C ASP A 88 16.23 -6.84 31.18
N ILE A 89 15.74 -6.81 29.94
CA ILE A 89 15.05 -7.95 29.33
C ILE A 89 16.06 -9.05 29.00
N LYS A 90 17.21 -8.71 28.41
CA LYS A 90 18.27 -9.69 28.09
C LYS A 90 18.84 -10.38 29.33
N ASP A 91 19.04 -9.62 30.41
CA ASP A 91 19.65 -10.11 31.65
C ASP A 91 18.62 -10.69 32.63
N GLY A 92 17.32 -10.59 32.32
CA GLY A 92 16.22 -11.04 33.19
C GLY A 92 16.04 -10.21 34.48
N THR A 93 16.62 -9.00 34.56
CA THR A 93 16.61 -8.14 35.75
C THR A 93 15.42 -7.16 35.79
N GLY A 94 14.60 -7.11 34.74
CA GLY A 94 13.52 -6.11 34.63
C GLY A 94 12.38 -6.25 35.64
N LYS A 95 12.12 -7.46 36.16
CA LYS A 95 10.93 -7.77 36.99
C LYS A 95 10.84 -6.95 38.29
N VAL A 96 11.98 -6.48 38.82
CA VAL A 96 12.00 -5.69 40.06
C VAL A 96 11.69 -4.21 39.84
N LYS A 97 11.64 -3.76 38.59
CA LYS A 97 11.44 -2.36 38.24
C LYS A 97 9.95 -2.02 38.13
N ALA A 98 9.57 -0.83 38.59
CA ALA A 98 8.17 -0.39 38.59
C ALA A 98 7.57 -0.32 37.16
N GLY A 99 8.39 0.02 36.15
CA GLY A 99 8.00 0.06 34.74
C GLY A 99 7.62 -1.30 34.16
N TYR A 100 8.04 -2.41 34.78
CA TYR A 100 7.70 -3.76 34.31
C TYR A 100 6.19 -4.00 34.24
N LYS A 101 5.41 -3.38 35.13
CA LYS A 101 3.94 -3.46 35.12
C LYS A 101 3.31 -2.99 33.82
N LYS A 102 3.92 -2.00 33.14
CA LYS A 102 3.41 -1.48 31.86
C LYS A 102 3.65 -2.48 30.72
N ILE A 103 4.81 -3.14 30.74
CA ILE A 103 5.16 -4.21 29.80
C ILE A 103 4.23 -5.40 30.02
N GLN A 104 4.02 -5.78 31.28
CA GLN A 104 3.09 -6.85 31.64
C GLN A 104 1.66 -6.55 31.15
N PHE A 105 1.16 -5.35 31.42
CA PHE A 105 -0.13 -4.90 30.90
C PHE A 105 -0.20 -5.03 29.37
N CYS A 106 0.83 -4.57 28.64
CA CYS A 106 0.85 -4.63 27.19
C CYS A 106 0.81 -6.07 26.66
N GLY A 107 1.63 -6.96 27.24
CA GLY A 107 1.68 -8.37 26.87
C GLY A 107 0.36 -9.09 27.14
N GLU A 108 -0.22 -8.91 28.33
CA GLU A 108 -1.52 -9.51 28.67
C GLU A 108 -2.66 -8.98 27.79
N GLN A 109 -2.65 -7.68 27.46
CA GLN A 109 -3.68 -7.10 26.60
C GLN A 109 -3.50 -7.54 25.13
N ALA A 110 -2.27 -7.66 24.64
CA ALA A 110 -1.97 -8.22 23.32
C ALA A 110 -2.44 -9.67 23.20
N GLU A 111 -2.19 -10.49 24.23
CA GLU A 111 -2.66 -11.88 24.29
C GLU A 111 -4.19 -11.97 24.24
N ARG A 112 -4.91 -11.16 25.03
CA ARG A 112 -6.38 -11.09 25.00
C ARG A 112 -6.93 -10.72 23.62
N ASP A 113 -6.21 -9.87 22.89
CA ASP A 113 -6.57 -9.45 21.54
C ASP A 113 -6.06 -10.40 20.44
N GLY A 114 -5.41 -11.50 20.81
CA GLY A 114 -4.90 -12.51 19.87
C GLY A 114 -3.69 -12.04 19.05
N ILE A 115 -2.92 -11.08 19.57
CA ILE A 115 -1.76 -10.49 18.92
C ILE A 115 -0.49 -11.10 19.55
N PRO A 116 0.30 -11.89 18.78
CA PRO A 116 1.38 -12.70 19.36
C PRO A 116 2.61 -11.89 19.78
N TYR A 117 2.79 -10.69 19.21
CA TYR A 117 3.94 -9.85 19.47
C TYR A 117 3.52 -8.47 19.95
N PHE A 118 4.39 -7.81 20.70
CA PHE A 118 4.18 -6.42 21.10
C PHE A 118 5.48 -5.63 21.18
N TRP A 119 5.38 -4.30 21.14
CA TRP A 119 6.52 -3.40 21.14
C TRP A 119 6.43 -2.36 22.24
N VAL A 120 7.55 -2.12 22.90
CA VAL A 120 7.71 -1.10 23.96
C VAL A 120 9.05 -0.39 23.78
N ASP A 121 9.03 0.92 23.59
CA ASP A 121 10.21 1.71 23.21
C ASP A 121 11.38 1.60 24.22
N THR A 122 11.08 1.41 25.51
CA THR A 122 12.08 1.39 26.57
C THR A 122 12.98 0.16 26.50
N CYS A 123 12.46 -0.97 26.02
CA CYS A 123 13.18 -2.25 26.00
C CYS A 123 13.31 -2.89 24.62
N CYS A 124 12.54 -2.46 23.61
CA CYS A 124 12.69 -2.90 22.23
C CYS A 124 13.78 -2.14 21.47
N ILE A 125 14.28 -1.02 22.00
CA ILE A 125 15.39 -0.24 21.43
C ILE A 125 16.60 -0.31 22.37
N ASP A 126 17.75 -0.66 21.85
CA ASP A 126 19.03 -0.48 22.55
C ASP A 126 19.44 0.99 22.49
N LYS A 127 18.97 1.76 23.48
CA LYS A 127 19.27 3.19 23.62
C LYS A 127 20.77 3.48 23.87
N THR A 128 21.61 2.47 24.09
CA THR A 128 23.08 2.63 24.20
C THR A 128 23.77 2.61 22.84
N ASN A 129 23.10 2.14 21.79
CA ASN A 129 23.57 2.14 20.42
C ASN A 129 23.04 3.38 19.68
N ASN A 130 23.89 4.40 19.49
CA ASN A 130 23.49 5.66 18.87
C ASN A 130 22.97 5.52 17.43
N SER A 131 23.49 4.55 16.66
CA SER A 131 23.03 4.29 15.30
C SER A 131 21.60 3.75 15.32
N GLU A 132 21.36 2.73 16.16
CA GLU A 132 20.04 2.15 16.35
C GLU A 132 19.05 3.19 16.89
N LEU A 133 19.43 3.98 17.88
CA LEU A 133 18.58 5.04 18.43
C LEU A 133 18.17 6.06 17.36
N THR A 134 19.09 6.43 16.47
CA THR A 134 18.81 7.36 15.37
C THR A 134 17.85 6.76 14.36
N GLU A 135 18.07 5.50 13.96
CA GLU A 135 17.18 4.76 13.06
C GLU A 135 15.79 4.57 13.66
N ALA A 136 15.72 4.23 14.95
CA ALA A 136 14.49 4.04 15.68
C ALA A 136 13.66 5.31 15.74
N ILE A 137 14.27 6.45 16.11
CA ILE A 137 13.56 7.74 16.16
C ILE A 137 13.01 8.15 14.80
N ASN A 138 13.77 7.94 13.71
CA ASN A 138 13.29 8.22 12.36
C ASN A 138 12.20 7.20 11.90
N SER A 139 12.10 6.04 12.54
CA SER A 139 11.15 4.98 12.20
C SER A 139 9.91 4.93 13.10
N MET A 140 9.92 5.60 14.26
CA MET A 140 8.85 5.49 15.28
C MET A 140 7.47 5.73 14.71
N PHE A 141 7.27 6.80 13.92
CA PHE A 141 5.97 7.08 13.33
C PHE A 141 5.45 5.92 12.49
N ARG A 142 6.33 5.31 11.68
CA ARG A 142 5.99 4.15 10.84
C ARG A 142 5.68 2.92 11.70
N TRP A 143 6.43 2.68 12.78
CA TRP A 143 6.15 1.59 13.70
C TRP A 143 4.79 1.77 14.41
N TYR A 144 4.47 2.98 14.85
CA TYR A 144 3.14 3.26 15.40
C TYR A 144 2.03 3.12 14.34
N SER A 145 2.26 3.59 13.10
CA SER A 145 1.31 3.45 12.00
C SER A 145 1.02 2.00 11.62
N ASN A 146 2.03 1.12 11.68
CA ASN A 146 1.92 -0.27 11.25
C ASN A 146 1.47 -1.23 12.35
N ALA A 147 1.43 -0.77 13.61
CA ALA A 147 0.91 -1.56 14.71
C ALA A 147 -0.59 -1.85 14.51
N GLU A 148 -1.01 -3.08 14.82
CA GLU A 148 -2.41 -3.47 14.71
C GLU A 148 -3.27 -2.75 15.76
N LYS A 149 -2.74 -2.62 16.98
CA LYS A 149 -3.32 -1.84 18.07
C LYS A 149 -2.25 -1.07 18.82
N CYS A 150 -2.55 0.19 19.14
CA CYS A 150 -1.78 0.99 20.08
C CYS A 150 -2.53 1.03 21.42
N TYR A 151 -1.90 0.55 22.49
CA TYR A 151 -2.44 0.64 23.85
C TYR A 151 -1.86 1.87 24.53
N ALA A 152 -2.69 2.90 24.75
CA ALA A 152 -2.33 4.10 25.48
C ALA A 152 -2.59 3.90 26.97
N TYR A 153 -1.54 3.61 27.74
CA TYR A 153 -1.63 3.37 29.18
C TYR A 153 -1.48 4.67 29.98
N LEU A 154 -2.57 5.10 30.62
CA LEU A 154 -2.67 6.35 31.38
C LEU A 154 -2.50 6.07 32.88
N SER A 155 -1.25 6.15 33.36
CA SER A 155 -0.89 5.85 34.75
C SER A 155 -1.46 6.82 35.78
N ASP A 156 -1.95 7.99 35.35
CA ASP A 156 -2.53 9.05 36.18
C ASP A 156 -4.05 9.14 36.11
N VAL A 157 -4.71 8.24 35.38
CA VAL A 157 -6.17 8.16 35.26
C VAL A 157 -6.67 6.92 35.98
N SER A 158 -7.60 7.08 36.92
CA SER A 158 -8.29 5.97 37.58
C SER A 158 -9.69 5.80 36.99
N SER A 159 -10.15 4.56 36.91
CA SER A 159 -11.50 4.24 36.44
C SER A 159 -12.61 4.54 37.48
N SER A 160 -12.23 4.69 38.76
CA SER A 160 -13.15 4.78 39.90
C SER A 160 -13.02 6.10 40.67
N THR A 161 -13.17 7.26 40.02
CA THR A 161 -13.25 8.55 40.72
C THR A 161 -14.67 8.86 41.16
N ILE A 162 -14.97 8.65 42.44
CA ILE A 162 -16.20 9.11 43.10
C ILE A 162 -16.06 10.62 43.33
N ASP A 163 -16.45 11.44 42.35
CA ASP A 163 -16.72 12.85 42.61
C ASP A 163 -18.17 12.97 43.11
N ASN A 164 -18.33 12.97 44.44
CA ASN A 164 -19.62 13.07 45.16
C ASN A 164 -20.39 14.39 44.95
N ASN A 165 -20.09 15.17 43.91
CA ASN A 165 -20.66 16.50 43.72
C ASN A 165 -20.97 16.89 42.27
N ASP A 166 -20.87 15.98 41.29
CA ASP A 166 -21.21 16.32 39.91
C ASP A 166 -22.48 15.59 39.44
N SER A 167 -23.53 16.37 39.21
CA SER A 167 -24.81 15.92 38.66
C SER A 167 -24.78 15.82 37.13
N SER A 168 -23.61 15.57 36.54
CA SER A 168 -23.41 15.47 35.10
C SER A 168 -23.44 14.00 34.64
N ASN A 169 -24.07 13.71 33.49
CA ASN A 169 -24.11 12.38 32.87
C ASN A 169 -22.72 11.92 32.32
N GLN A 170 -21.61 12.42 32.85
CA GLN A 170 -20.27 12.17 32.35
C GLN A 170 -19.63 10.93 33.01
N PRO A 171 -18.74 10.21 32.31
CA PRO A 171 -17.99 9.11 32.90
C PRO A 171 -17.13 9.58 34.09
N PRO A 172 -17.05 8.83 35.20
CA PRO A 172 -16.31 9.21 36.41
C PRO A 172 -14.84 9.59 36.16
N TRP A 173 -14.22 9.02 35.13
CA TRP A 173 -12.81 9.20 34.77
C TRP A 173 -12.54 10.39 33.83
N GLU A 174 -13.58 11.03 33.25
CA GLU A 174 -13.45 12.05 32.20
C GLU A 174 -12.55 13.21 32.65
N SER A 175 -12.80 13.73 33.84
CA SER A 175 -12.02 14.80 34.46
C SER A 175 -10.53 14.46 34.57
N ALA A 176 -10.20 13.23 34.98
CA ALA A 176 -8.81 12.78 35.09
C ALA A 176 -8.19 12.57 33.70
N PHE A 177 -8.94 12.02 32.75
CA PHE A 177 -8.51 11.83 31.36
C PHE A 177 -8.12 13.15 30.70
N ARG A 178 -8.95 14.20 30.83
CA ARG A 178 -8.66 15.53 30.30
C ARG A 178 -7.39 16.16 30.86
N ARG A 179 -7.02 15.80 32.08
CA ARG A 179 -5.82 16.30 32.77
C ARG A 179 -4.61 15.35 32.66
N SER A 180 -4.75 14.24 31.94
CA SER A 180 -3.68 13.24 31.87
C SER A 180 -2.43 13.84 31.26
N LYS A 181 -1.29 13.57 31.91
CA LYS A 181 0.04 13.95 31.44
C LYS A 181 0.33 13.40 30.06
N TRP A 182 -0.30 12.29 29.66
CA TRP A 182 -0.12 11.70 28.35
C TRP A 182 -0.39 12.68 27.20
N PHE A 183 -1.40 13.54 27.30
CA PHE A 183 -1.71 14.56 26.29
C PHE A 183 -0.69 15.70 26.22
N THR A 184 0.16 15.83 27.24
CA THR A 184 1.17 16.89 27.35
C THR A 184 2.57 16.42 27.01
N ARG A 185 2.78 15.15 26.65
CA ARG A 185 4.11 14.64 26.24
C ARG A 185 4.32 14.83 24.75
N GLY A 186 5.55 15.18 24.35
CA GLY A 186 5.87 15.42 22.92
C GLY A 186 5.67 14.18 22.05
N TRP A 187 6.31 13.07 22.42
CA TRP A 187 6.28 11.82 21.66
C TRP A 187 4.87 11.23 21.50
N THR A 188 3.99 11.36 22.50
CA THR A 188 2.62 10.84 22.41
C THR A 188 1.77 11.49 21.31
N LEU A 189 2.24 12.59 20.68
CA LEU A 189 1.57 13.16 19.51
C LEU A 189 1.58 12.19 18.33
N GLN A 190 2.75 11.68 17.94
CA GLN A 190 2.83 10.70 16.86
C GLN A 190 2.21 9.37 17.26
N GLU A 191 2.26 9.00 18.54
CA GLU A 191 1.65 7.77 19.07
C GLU A 191 0.11 7.83 19.07
N LEU A 192 -0.47 9.04 19.03
CA LEU A 192 -1.90 9.29 18.85
C LEU A 192 -2.31 9.29 17.37
N ILE A 193 -1.52 10.02 16.56
CA ILE A 193 -1.86 10.32 15.17
C ILE A 193 -1.56 9.13 14.25
N ALA A 194 -0.38 8.52 14.38
CA ALA A 194 0.08 7.52 13.44
C ALA A 194 -0.75 6.22 13.46
N PRO A 195 -1.07 5.61 14.63
CA PRO A 195 -1.76 4.32 14.64
C PRO A 195 -3.19 4.42 14.12
N THR A 196 -3.62 3.34 13.46
CA THR A 196 -5.01 3.12 13.06
C THR A 196 -5.95 3.08 14.26
N SER A 197 -5.58 2.28 15.27
CA SER A 197 -6.36 2.03 16.47
C SER A 197 -5.55 2.44 17.68
N VAL A 198 -6.10 3.33 18.49
CA VAL A 198 -5.55 3.68 19.81
C VAL A 198 -6.61 3.40 20.84
N GLU A 199 -6.32 2.50 21.78
CA GLU A 199 -7.20 2.13 22.88
C GLU A 199 -6.63 2.70 24.19
N PHE A 200 -7.43 3.46 24.92
CA PHE A 200 -7.01 4.14 26.14
C PHE A 200 -7.33 3.28 27.36
N PHE A 201 -6.33 3.05 28.21
CA PHE A 201 -6.46 2.26 29.44
C PHE A 201 -6.07 3.08 30.65
N SER A 202 -6.83 2.94 31.73
CA SER A 202 -6.53 3.52 33.04
C SER A 202 -5.40 2.78 33.76
N LYS A 203 -4.89 3.38 34.85
CA LYS A 203 -3.93 2.75 35.76
C LYS A 203 -4.44 1.44 36.37
N ASP A 204 -5.76 1.24 36.38
CA ASP A 204 -6.47 0.07 36.91
C ASP A 204 -6.75 -0.99 35.81
N TRP A 205 -6.11 -0.84 34.64
CA TRP A 205 -6.20 -1.72 33.46
C TRP A 205 -7.60 -1.79 32.83
N GLN A 206 -8.47 -0.82 33.15
CA GLN A 206 -9.79 -0.72 32.52
C GLN A 206 -9.71 0.14 31.26
N LYS A 207 -10.32 -0.37 30.18
CA LYS A 207 -10.49 0.36 28.91
C LYS A 207 -11.45 1.52 29.12
N LEU A 208 -11.00 2.73 28.80
CA LEU A 208 -11.76 3.97 28.90
C LEU A 208 -12.52 4.27 27.60
N GLY A 209 -11.94 3.85 26.48
CA GLY A 209 -12.47 4.06 25.14
C GLY A 209 -11.37 3.91 24.09
N ASP A 210 -11.65 4.31 22.88
CA ASP A 210 -10.72 4.31 21.76
C ASP A 210 -10.68 5.69 21.07
N LYS A 211 -9.72 5.87 20.15
CA LYS A 211 -9.54 7.14 19.42
C LYS A 211 -10.83 7.62 18.73
N ALA A 212 -11.65 6.71 18.20
CA ALA A 212 -12.87 7.05 17.49
C ALA A 212 -13.97 7.52 18.44
N SER A 213 -14.25 6.73 19.49
CA SER A 213 -15.24 7.04 20.53
C SER A 213 -14.89 8.28 21.35
N LEU A 214 -13.60 8.56 21.54
CA LEU A 214 -13.12 9.70 22.33
C LEU A 214 -12.65 10.89 21.48
N ARG A 215 -12.86 10.88 20.15
CA ARG A 215 -12.30 11.89 19.22
C ARG A 215 -12.62 13.33 19.62
N GLN A 216 -13.82 13.59 20.14
CA GLN A 216 -14.25 14.94 20.50
C GLN A 216 -13.49 15.43 21.75
N TYR A 217 -13.34 14.58 22.76
CA TYR A 217 -12.50 14.85 23.93
C TYR A 217 -11.05 15.11 23.52
N ILE A 218 -10.50 14.27 22.63
CA ILE A 218 -9.13 14.39 22.15
C ILE A 218 -8.93 15.72 21.40
N HIS A 219 -9.86 16.08 20.51
CA HIS A 219 -9.85 17.35 19.78
C HIS A 219 -9.82 18.54 20.74
N GLU A 220 -10.71 18.55 21.74
CA GLU A 220 -10.81 19.64 22.72
C GLU A 220 -9.55 19.77 23.59
N ILE A 221 -8.94 18.65 23.99
CA ILE A 221 -7.72 18.64 24.83
C ILE A 221 -6.51 19.13 24.03
N THR A 222 -6.36 18.62 22.81
CA THR A 222 -5.10 18.72 22.04
C THR A 222 -5.11 19.82 20.98
N GLY A 223 -6.28 20.27 20.53
CA GLY A 223 -6.44 21.15 19.37
C GLY A 223 -6.26 20.46 18.02
N ILE A 224 -6.00 19.15 18.00
CA ILE A 224 -5.87 18.37 16.76
C ILE A 224 -7.25 18.27 16.09
N SER A 225 -7.35 18.60 14.80
CA SER A 225 -8.62 18.53 14.08
C SER A 225 -9.18 17.10 14.08
N VAL A 226 -10.51 16.98 14.17
CA VAL A 226 -11.17 15.65 14.11
C VAL A 226 -10.80 14.89 12.83
N LYS A 227 -10.64 15.61 11.72
CA LYS A 227 -10.17 15.05 10.44
C LYS A 227 -8.79 14.40 10.55
N ALA A 228 -7.85 15.00 11.28
CA ALA A 228 -6.52 14.43 11.49
C ALA A 228 -6.58 13.16 12.36
N LEU A 229 -7.57 13.02 13.25
CA LEU A 229 -7.81 11.80 14.03
C LEU A 229 -8.48 10.68 13.19
N GLU A 230 -9.17 11.04 12.10
CA GLU A 230 -9.93 10.16 11.20
C GLU A 230 -9.15 9.77 9.93
N ARG A 231 -7.82 9.88 9.93
CA ARG A 231 -6.90 9.37 8.89
C ARG A 231 -6.93 10.15 7.56
N VAL A 232 -7.30 11.42 7.59
CA VAL A 232 -6.97 12.34 6.49
C VAL A 232 -5.45 12.47 6.39
N SER A 233 -4.91 12.54 5.17
CA SER A 233 -3.47 12.66 4.95
C SER A 233 -2.91 13.87 5.71
N LEU A 234 -1.78 13.67 6.39
CA LEU A 234 -1.12 14.76 7.13
C LEU A 234 -0.66 15.91 6.20
N SER A 235 -0.48 15.64 4.92
CA SER A 235 -0.17 16.65 3.89
C SER A 235 -1.29 17.67 3.67
N ASP A 236 -2.54 17.31 4.00
CA ASP A 236 -3.71 18.16 3.76
C ASP A 236 -3.84 19.26 4.83
N PHE A 237 -3.08 19.13 5.93
CA PHE A 237 -2.98 20.12 6.97
C PHE A 237 -1.77 21.02 6.75
N SER A 238 -1.98 22.32 6.96
CA SER A 238 -0.91 23.31 6.83
C SER A 238 0.26 22.99 7.77
N VAL A 239 1.44 23.50 7.41
CA VAL A 239 2.63 23.36 8.27
C VAL A 239 2.37 23.92 9.66
N ASP A 240 1.73 25.09 9.72
CA ASP A 240 1.44 25.76 10.99
C ASP A 240 0.42 24.99 11.81
N GLU A 241 -0.62 24.41 11.19
CA GLU A 241 -1.58 23.56 11.89
C GLU A 241 -0.88 22.33 12.51
N ARG A 242 -0.03 21.64 11.75
CA ARG A 242 0.73 20.48 12.27
C ARG A 242 1.68 20.86 13.41
N PHE A 243 2.32 22.03 13.33
CA PHE A 243 3.13 22.55 14.44
C PHE A 243 2.26 22.89 15.67
N SER A 244 1.05 23.41 15.48
CA SER A 244 0.15 23.79 16.57
C SER A 244 -0.21 22.62 17.49
N TRP A 245 -0.30 21.40 16.94
CA TRP A 245 -0.59 20.17 17.70
C TRP A 245 0.47 19.82 18.75
N ALA A 246 1.66 20.42 18.64
CA ALA A 246 2.78 20.21 19.53
C ALA A 246 2.97 21.35 20.57
N GLU A 247 2.28 22.48 20.44
CA GLU A 247 2.55 23.70 21.23
C GLU A 247 2.43 23.50 22.73
N LYS A 248 1.43 22.73 23.17
CA LYS A 248 1.17 22.45 24.59
C LYS A 248 1.95 21.23 25.13
N ARG A 249 2.81 20.63 24.31
CA ARG A 249 3.54 19.40 24.65
C ARG A 249 4.95 19.70 25.15
N VAL A 250 5.43 18.85 26.05
CA VAL A 250 6.71 18.96 26.76
C VAL A 250 7.52 17.69 26.55
N THR A 251 8.83 17.86 26.37
CA THR A 251 9.78 16.77 26.19
C THR A 251 10.87 16.80 27.26
N THR A 252 11.46 15.64 27.56
CA THR A 252 12.56 15.54 28.54
C THR A 252 13.86 16.11 27.96
N ARG A 253 14.22 15.71 26.73
CA ARG A 253 15.28 16.36 25.95
C ARG A 253 14.68 17.52 25.18
N ILE A 254 15.32 18.68 25.23
CA ILE A 254 14.76 19.90 24.63
C ILE A 254 14.72 19.81 23.09
N GLU A 255 15.61 19.05 22.47
CA GLU A 255 15.66 18.80 21.02
C GLU A 255 14.51 17.92 20.52
N ASP A 256 13.94 17.07 21.38
CA ASP A 256 12.79 16.23 21.03
C ASP A 256 11.54 17.05 20.67
N ASN A 257 11.50 18.35 21.01
CA ASN A 257 10.48 19.27 20.49
C ASN A 257 10.47 19.30 18.95
N ALA A 258 11.61 19.04 18.31
CA ALA A 258 11.71 18.86 16.86
C ALA A 258 11.62 17.38 16.48
N TYR A 259 12.38 16.50 17.16
CA TYR A 259 12.49 15.11 16.72
C TYR A 259 11.20 14.31 16.84
N SER A 260 10.33 14.63 17.80
CA SER A 260 9.00 14.01 17.92
C SER A 260 8.04 14.37 16.78
N LEU A 261 8.40 15.33 15.93
CA LEU A 261 7.60 15.79 14.78
C LEU A 261 8.08 15.24 13.44
N LEU A 262 9.19 14.49 13.40
CA LEU A 262 9.79 14.01 12.16
C LEU A 262 8.78 13.24 11.30
N GLY A 263 8.09 12.27 11.87
CA GLY A 263 7.08 11.50 11.13
C GLY A 263 5.80 12.27 10.81
N ILE A 264 5.45 13.30 11.59
CA ILE A 264 4.29 14.18 11.30
C ILE A 264 4.52 14.99 10.01
N PHE A 265 5.79 15.31 9.73
CA PHE A 265 6.22 16.04 8.54
C PHE A 265 6.85 15.17 7.46
N ASP A 266 6.96 13.87 7.68
CA ASP A 266 7.70 12.92 6.83
C ASP A 266 9.14 13.40 6.52
N ILE A 267 9.87 13.79 7.57
CA ILE A 267 11.23 14.31 7.48
C ILE A 267 12.23 13.37 8.13
N TYR A 268 13.32 13.11 7.42
CA TYR A 268 14.49 12.39 7.94
C TYR A 268 15.65 13.37 8.21
N MET A 269 16.20 13.31 9.42
CA MET A 269 17.39 14.06 9.79
C MET A 269 18.17 13.39 10.94
N GLY A 270 19.49 13.57 10.93
CA GLY A 270 20.35 13.07 12.01
C GLY A 270 20.11 13.82 13.32
N LEU A 271 20.10 13.08 14.42
CA LEU A 271 19.89 13.61 15.77
C LEU A 271 21.19 14.18 16.32
N ILE A 272 21.13 15.37 16.90
CA ILE A 272 22.25 16.05 17.54
C ILE A 272 21.79 16.55 18.92
N TYR A 273 21.76 15.65 19.89
CA TYR A 273 21.50 16.03 21.28
C TYR A 273 22.61 16.96 21.80
N GLY A 274 22.23 18.09 22.37
CA GLY A 274 23.13 19.19 22.74
C GLY A 274 23.13 20.36 21.75
N GLU A 275 22.47 20.24 20.58
CA GLU A 275 22.33 21.37 19.65
C GLU A 275 21.35 22.44 20.16
N GLY A 276 20.50 22.09 21.12
CA GLY A 276 19.48 22.98 21.68
C GLY A 276 18.18 23.03 20.85
N ARG A 277 17.07 23.33 21.53
CA ARG A 277 15.71 23.34 20.96
C ARG A 277 15.59 24.18 19.68
N GLU A 278 16.12 25.41 19.70
CA GLU A 278 15.99 26.35 18.59
C GLU A 278 16.72 25.86 17.33
N ASN A 279 17.90 25.27 17.48
CA ASN A 279 18.66 24.73 16.35
C ASN A 279 17.99 23.48 15.77
N ALA A 280 17.51 22.58 16.63
CA ALA A 280 16.79 21.38 16.18
C ALA A 280 15.52 21.77 15.40
N LEU A 281 14.71 22.71 15.93
CA LEU A 281 13.52 23.22 15.25
C LEU A 281 13.85 23.97 13.95
N ARG A 282 14.94 24.74 13.93
CA ARG A 282 15.41 25.44 12.72
C ARG A 282 15.78 24.44 11.62
N ARG A 283 16.50 23.36 11.95
CA ARG A 283 16.84 22.30 10.99
C ARG A 283 15.61 21.57 10.48
N LEU A 284 14.66 21.27 11.36
CA LEU A 284 13.37 20.68 10.97
C LEU A 284 12.64 21.60 9.98
N ARG A 285 12.47 22.88 10.30
CA ARG A 285 11.83 23.86 9.40
C ARG A 285 12.55 23.97 8.07
N GLN A 286 13.89 24.03 8.05
CA GLN A 286 14.66 24.03 6.80
C GLN A 286 14.43 22.79 5.95
N LYS A 287 14.30 21.61 6.58
CA LYS A 287 13.99 20.35 5.88
C LYS A 287 12.56 20.36 5.32
N ILE A 288 11.59 20.85 6.10
CA ILE A 288 10.20 21.04 5.65
C ILE A 288 10.15 22.00 4.47
N ASP A 289 10.76 23.19 4.58
CA ASP A 289 10.81 24.18 3.51
C ASP A 289 11.51 23.64 2.26
N LYS A 290 12.56 22.83 2.43
CA LYS A 290 13.22 22.17 1.31
C LYS A 290 12.27 21.16 0.65
N ALA A 291 11.60 20.32 1.42
CA ALA A 291 10.63 19.36 0.89
C ALA A 291 9.45 20.05 0.19
N LEU A 292 8.98 21.19 0.74
CA LEU A 292 7.96 22.03 0.13
C LEU A 292 8.45 22.72 -1.14
N LYS A 293 9.69 23.22 -1.17
CA LYS A 293 10.30 23.77 -2.39
C LYS A 293 10.55 22.72 -3.43
N ASP A 294 10.97 21.52 -3.04
CA ASP A 294 11.17 20.41 -3.95
C ASP A 294 9.83 19.88 -4.49
N SER A 295 8.72 20.08 -3.76
CA SER A 295 7.35 19.86 -4.27
C SER A 295 6.74 21.07 -5.02
N VAL A 296 7.33 22.27 -4.95
CA VAL A 296 6.82 23.53 -5.57
C VAL A 296 7.82 24.16 -6.58
N LYS A 297 8.89 23.48 -7.00
CA LYS A 297 9.79 24.00 -8.05
C LYS A 297 9.10 24.02 -9.43
N PRO A 298 9.30 25.09 -10.24
CA PRO A 298 8.71 25.20 -11.57
C PRO A 298 9.41 24.27 -12.56
N ASN A 299 8.62 23.56 -13.39
CA ASN A 299 9.01 22.67 -14.50
C ASN A 299 9.91 21.46 -14.17
N ARG A 300 9.34 20.42 -13.54
CA ARG A 300 9.81 19.03 -13.70
C ARG A 300 8.65 18.17 -14.20
N THR A 301 8.57 18.04 -15.52
CA THR A 301 7.56 17.23 -16.21
C THR A 301 7.78 15.74 -15.89
N PRO A 302 6.76 14.95 -15.52
CA PRO A 302 6.91 13.51 -15.36
C PRO A 302 7.15 12.82 -16.71
N TYR A 303 7.52 11.54 -16.68
CA TYR A 303 7.75 10.68 -17.85
C TYR A 303 8.91 11.13 -18.76
N GLN A 304 9.87 11.88 -18.20
CA GLN A 304 11.08 12.35 -18.92
C GLN A 304 12.33 11.48 -18.68
N THR A 305 12.29 10.56 -17.72
CA THR A 305 13.41 9.69 -17.38
C THR A 305 13.08 8.25 -17.68
N ARG A 306 13.90 7.55 -18.48
CA ARG A 306 13.74 6.10 -18.72
C ARG A 306 14.20 5.31 -17.49
N LEU A 307 13.34 4.44 -16.97
CA LEU A 307 13.66 3.48 -15.93
C LEU A 307 14.12 2.14 -16.51
N LEU A 308 13.48 1.70 -17.58
CA LEU A 308 13.73 0.39 -18.19
C LEU A 308 13.53 0.43 -19.70
N LYS A 309 14.36 -0.32 -20.42
CA LYS A 309 14.15 -0.82 -21.79
C LYS A 309 14.73 -2.23 -21.82
N THR A 310 13.89 -3.24 -21.96
CA THR A 310 14.30 -4.65 -22.00
C THR A 310 13.41 -5.45 -22.95
N SER A 311 13.92 -6.55 -23.48
CA SER A 311 13.08 -7.54 -24.17
C SER A 311 12.55 -8.58 -23.18
N SER A 312 11.65 -9.44 -23.65
CA SER A 312 11.08 -10.56 -22.90
C SER A 312 11.30 -11.90 -23.62
N THR A 313 10.83 -12.99 -23.02
CA THR A 313 10.80 -14.33 -23.66
C THR A 313 9.68 -14.53 -24.68
N PHE A 314 8.84 -13.54 -24.93
CA PHE A 314 7.73 -13.67 -25.87
C PHE A 314 8.14 -13.26 -27.28
N ALA A 315 7.77 -14.07 -28.27
CA ALA A 315 7.84 -13.66 -29.66
C ALA A 315 6.84 -12.52 -29.91
N GLN A 316 7.03 -11.76 -30.99
CA GLN A 316 6.08 -10.75 -31.42
C GLN A 316 4.72 -11.41 -31.76
N GLU A 317 3.73 -11.16 -30.92
CA GLU A 317 2.39 -11.77 -31.00
C GLU A 317 1.31 -10.70 -30.80
N ASN A 318 0.30 -10.69 -31.69
CA ASN A 318 -0.81 -9.72 -31.71
C ASN A 318 -2.20 -10.39 -31.62
N ASN A 319 -2.22 -11.66 -31.21
CA ASN A 319 -3.39 -12.51 -31.07
C ASN A 319 -3.83 -12.67 -29.62
N GLY A 320 -3.76 -11.57 -28.87
CA GLY A 320 -4.07 -11.54 -27.45
C GLY A 320 -3.97 -10.15 -26.85
N TYR A 321 -4.07 -10.10 -25.53
CA TYR A 321 -4.04 -8.88 -24.73
C TYR A 321 -2.80 -8.88 -23.84
N TRP A 322 -2.18 -7.72 -23.72
CA TRP A 322 -0.96 -7.50 -22.96
C TRP A 322 -1.25 -6.62 -21.75
N GLN A 323 -0.73 -6.97 -20.57
CA GLN A 323 -0.88 -6.16 -19.35
C GLN A 323 0.35 -6.29 -18.46
N LEU A 324 0.63 -5.25 -17.66
CA LEU A 324 1.52 -5.33 -16.51
C LEU A 324 0.68 -5.36 -15.24
N ILE A 325 0.85 -6.39 -14.41
CA ILE A 325 0.16 -6.55 -13.12
C ILE A 325 1.08 -7.25 -12.14
N ASP A 326 1.12 -6.82 -10.88
CA ASP A 326 1.83 -7.58 -9.83
C ASP A 326 1.04 -8.85 -9.49
N THR A 327 1.43 -9.96 -10.12
CA THR A 327 0.77 -11.25 -9.90
C THR A 327 1.42 -12.05 -8.77
N THR A 328 2.71 -11.84 -8.53
CA THR A 328 3.46 -12.55 -7.50
C THR A 328 3.34 -11.92 -6.11
N GLY A 329 2.83 -10.69 -6.02
CA GLY A 329 2.70 -9.93 -4.77
C GLY A 329 4.03 -9.36 -4.28
N ASP A 330 5.02 -9.22 -5.17
CA ASP A 330 6.36 -8.73 -4.84
C ASP A 330 6.49 -7.20 -4.97
N GLY A 331 5.39 -6.52 -5.29
CA GLY A 331 5.31 -5.08 -5.51
C GLY A 331 5.77 -4.65 -6.90
N LYS A 332 6.15 -5.57 -7.80
CA LYS A 332 6.60 -5.25 -9.15
C LYS A 332 5.73 -5.91 -10.22
N PRO A 333 5.21 -5.14 -11.18
CA PRO A 333 4.35 -5.70 -12.21
C PRO A 333 5.04 -6.73 -13.11
N ASP A 334 4.46 -7.93 -13.21
CA ASP A 334 4.84 -8.99 -14.13
C ASP A 334 4.21 -8.79 -15.52
N LEU A 335 4.86 -9.31 -16.56
CA LEU A 335 4.35 -9.24 -17.93
C LEU A 335 3.36 -10.37 -18.19
N ILE A 336 2.13 -9.98 -18.51
CA ILE A 336 1.03 -10.88 -18.82
C ILE A 336 0.72 -10.87 -20.30
N TYR A 337 0.53 -12.07 -20.85
CA TYR A 337 -0.08 -12.27 -22.15
C TYR A 337 -1.31 -13.17 -22.06
N ILE A 338 -2.47 -12.62 -22.42
CA ILE A 338 -3.74 -13.34 -22.56
C ILE A 338 -3.90 -13.69 -24.04
N LYS A 339 -3.49 -14.88 -24.44
CA LYS A 339 -3.57 -15.34 -25.82
C LYS A 339 -4.98 -15.86 -26.09
N ASN A 340 -5.76 -15.13 -26.89
CA ASN A 340 -7.19 -15.42 -27.06
C ASN A 340 -7.55 -16.08 -28.40
N LYS A 341 -6.63 -16.11 -29.37
CA LYS A 341 -6.81 -16.78 -30.67
C LYS A 341 -5.51 -17.39 -31.18
N ASN A 342 -5.60 -18.40 -32.04
CA ASN A 342 -4.46 -19.16 -32.56
C ASN A 342 -3.59 -19.73 -31.41
N THR A 343 -4.25 -20.30 -30.41
CA THR A 343 -3.65 -20.90 -29.21
C THR A 343 -3.19 -22.33 -29.51
N GLY A 344 -2.26 -22.85 -28.72
CA GLY A 344 -1.81 -24.24 -28.89
C GLY A 344 -2.85 -25.25 -28.39
N SER A 345 -3.69 -24.83 -27.45
CA SER A 345 -4.67 -25.67 -26.77
C SER A 345 -6.09 -25.63 -27.36
N GLY A 346 -6.42 -24.64 -28.19
CA GLY A 346 -7.79 -24.33 -28.64
C GLY A 346 -8.63 -23.61 -27.57
N TYR A 347 -7.99 -23.19 -26.48
CA TYR A 347 -8.58 -22.43 -25.38
C TYR A 347 -7.73 -21.19 -25.12
N VAL A 348 -8.33 -20.12 -24.61
CA VAL A 348 -7.61 -18.92 -24.17
C VAL A 348 -6.51 -19.34 -23.19
N GLU A 349 -5.28 -18.89 -23.41
CA GLU A 349 -4.10 -19.22 -22.60
C GLU A 349 -3.59 -17.99 -21.85
N ILE A 350 -3.20 -18.20 -20.60
CA ILE A 350 -2.54 -17.18 -19.77
C ILE A 350 -1.06 -17.51 -19.67
N HIS A 351 -0.23 -16.54 -20.02
CA HIS A 351 1.22 -16.62 -19.91
C HIS A 351 1.73 -15.49 -19.03
N ILE A 352 2.66 -15.79 -18.12
CA ILE A 352 3.25 -14.80 -17.20
C ILE A 352 4.77 -14.90 -17.26
N ALA A 353 5.45 -13.78 -17.50
CA ALA A 353 6.90 -13.65 -17.37
C ALA A 353 7.26 -12.73 -16.19
N SER A 354 8.17 -13.20 -15.34
CA SER A 354 8.48 -12.55 -14.07
C SER A 354 9.31 -11.28 -14.24
N SER A 355 8.89 -10.19 -13.59
CA SER A 355 9.62 -8.93 -13.52
C SER A 355 10.97 -9.08 -12.79
N TYR A 356 11.06 -9.96 -11.79
CA TYR A 356 12.29 -10.29 -11.06
C TYR A 356 13.41 -10.78 -11.97
N SER A 357 13.05 -11.48 -13.04
CA SER A 357 13.98 -11.97 -14.07
C SER A 357 14.23 -10.97 -15.20
N ASN A 358 13.72 -9.73 -15.11
CA ASN A 358 13.58 -8.80 -16.24
C ASN A 358 12.85 -9.45 -17.43
N PHE A 359 11.76 -10.16 -17.14
CA PHE A 359 10.91 -10.86 -18.11
C PHE A 359 11.60 -11.97 -18.90
N GLN A 360 12.72 -12.50 -18.40
CA GLN A 360 13.50 -13.59 -19.01
C GLN A 360 13.08 -15.00 -18.54
N THR A 361 12.16 -15.11 -17.59
CA THR A 361 11.65 -16.39 -17.07
C THR A 361 10.12 -16.41 -17.13
N ARG A 362 9.56 -17.39 -17.84
CA ARG A 362 8.12 -17.70 -17.80
C ARG A 362 7.81 -18.45 -16.51
N ILE A 363 6.88 -17.92 -15.73
CA ILE A 363 6.48 -18.48 -14.43
C ILE A 363 5.09 -19.12 -14.46
N LEU A 364 4.31 -18.87 -15.52
CA LEU A 364 3.02 -19.52 -15.75
C LEU A 364 2.74 -19.62 -17.26
N GLU A 365 2.21 -20.77 -17.67
CA GLU A 365 1.63 -21.01 -19.00
C GLU A 365 0.49 -22.02 -18.83
N ILE A 366 -0.75 -21.58 -19.02
CA ILE A 366 -1.92 -22.41 -18.75
C ILE A 366 -3.10 -22.09 -19.65
N ALA A 367 -3.72 -23.13 -20.20
CA ALA A 367 -5.01 -23.04 -20.88
C ALA A 367 -6.13 -22.81 -19.87
N THR A 368 -7.07 -21.93 -20.19
CA THR A 368 -8.22 -21.62 -19.32
C THR A 368 -9.39 -22.54 -19.66
N THR A 369 -10.56 -22.24 -19.11
CA THR A 369 -11.83 -22.89 -19.49
C THR A 369 -12.51 -22.21 -20.68
N PHE A 370 -12.02 -21.07 -21.18
CA PHE A 370 -12.61 -20.36 -22.32
C PHE A 370 -12.07 -20.90 -23.64
N PHE A 371 -12.95 -21.21 -24.59
CA PHE A 371 -12.53 -21.44 -25.98
C PHE A 371 -11.95 -20.15 -26.58
N GLU A 372 -11.14 -20.27 -27.62
CA GLU A 372 -10.69 -19.11 -28.38
C GLU A 372 -11.86 -18.21 -28.80
N GLU A 373 -11.73 -16.91 -28.54
CA GLU A 373 -12.82 -15.95 -28.66
C GLU A 373 -12.28 -14.50 -28.67
N ASP A 374 -12.76 -13.69 -29.63
CA ASP A 374 -12.34 -12.29 -29.86
C ASP A 374 -13.51 -11.31 -30.01
N SER A 375 -14.71 -11.70 -29.58
CA SER A 375 -15.93 -10.87 -29.58
C SER A 375 -15.98 -9.84 -28.44
N GLY A 376 -14.84 -9.47 -27.85
CA GLY A 376 -14.79 -8.57 -26.69
C GLY A 376 -13.39 -8.34 -26.15
N THR A 377 -13.29 -7.85 -24.91
CA THR A 377 -12.03 -7.49 -24.26
C THR A 377 -11.68 -8.47 -23.16
N TRP A 378 -10.40 -8.84 -23.07
CA TRP A 378 -9.86 -9.71 -22.03
C TRP A 378 -8.99 -8.92 -21.06
N CYS A 379 -9.17 -9.14 -19.76
CA CYS A 379 -8.38 -8.51 -18.71
C CYS A 379 -8.14 -9.48 -17.54
N LEU A 380 -7.02 -9.30 -16.84
CA LEU A 380 -6.81 -9.87 -15.52
C LEU A 380 -7.13 -8.82 -14.44
N PHE A 381 -7.69 -9.27 -13.32
CA PHE A 381 -7.93 -8.43 -12.15
C PHE A 381 -7.43 -9.13 -10.89
N LYS A 382 -6.52 -8.46 -10.16
CA LYS A 382 -5.95 -8.99 -8.92
C LYS A 382 -6.93 -8.78 -7.77
N SER A 383 -7.60 -9.85 -7.35
CA SER A 383 -8.38 -9.84 -6.10
C SER A 383 -7.45 -9.93 -4.90
N SER A 384 -7.83 -9.31 -3.78
CA SER A 384 -7.04 -9.26 -2.54
C SER A 384 -6.79 -10.64 -1.91
N ASN A 385 -7.54 -11.67 -2.32
CA ASN A 385 -7.60 -12.97 -1.67
C ASN A 385 -7.01 -14.13 -2.51
N SER A 386 -6.44 -13.86 -3.69
CA SER A 386 -5.91 -14.90 -4.58
C SER A 386 -4.47 -14.64 -5.02
N VAL A 387 -3.66 -15.70 -5.10
CA VAL A 387 -2.28 -15.62 -5.62
C VAL A 387 -2.30 -15.26 -7.11
N LEU A 388 -3.11 -15.93 -7.93
CA LEU A 388 -3.30 -15.54 -9.32
C LEU A 388 -4.50 -14.59 -9.46
N PRO A 389 -4.43 -13.58 -10.33
CA PRO A 389 -5.58 -12.73 -10.64
C PRO A 389 -6.70 -13.55 -11.29
N ASP A 390 -7.94 -13.08 -11.18
CA ASP A 390 -9.05 -13.67 -11.93
C ASP A 390 -8.97 -13.22 -13.39
N LEU A 391 -9.44 -14.07 -14.30
CA LEU A 391 -9.56 -13.75 -15.73
C LEU A 391 -10.98 -13.31 -16.03
N ILE A 392 -11.11 -12.10 -16.58
CA ILE A 392 -12.38 -11.49 -16.91
C ILE A 392 -12.46 -11.32 -18.43
N TYR A 393 -13.58 -11.78 -18.99
CA TYR A 393 -13.95 -11.56 -20.36
C TYR A 393 -15.18 -10.64 -20.43
N ILE A 394 -14.99 -9.48 -21.04
CA ILE A 394 -16.04 -8.49 -21.29
C ILE A 394 -16.49 -8.71 -22.73
N LYS A 395 -17.53 -9.53 -22.91
CA LYS A 395 -18.07 -9.88 -24.22
C LYS A 395 -19.02 -8.78 -24.69
N THR A 396 -18.71 -8.16 -25.83
CA THR A 396 -19.43 -6.99 -26.36
C THR A 396 -20.13 -7.27 -27.67
N ARG A 397 -19.72 -8.33 -28.38
CA ARG A 397 -20.34 -8.82 -29.62
C ARG A 397 -20.76 -10.27 -29.47
N ASP A 398 -21.65 -10.70 -30.35
CA ASP A 398 -22.17 -12.08 -30.40
C ASP A 398 -22.71 -12.55 -29.03
N THR A 399 -23.30 -11.62 -28.27
CA THR A 399 -23.90 -11.88 -26.96
C THR A 399 -25.33 -12.39 -27.15
N PRO A 400 -25.67 -13.59 -26.63
CA PRO A 400 -27.04 -14.13 -26.73
C PRO A 400 -28.10 -13.21 -26.11
N THR A 401 -27.69 -12.39 -25.14
CA THR A 401 -28.58 -11.46 -24.43
C THR A 401 -28.79 -10.12 -25.14
N GLY A 402 -28.00 -9.82 -26.18
CA GLY A 402 -27.99 -8.51 -26.84
C GLY A 402 -27.44 -7.38 -25.95
N ARG A 403 -26.81 -7.73 -24.84
CA ARG A 403 -26.18 -6.84 -23.86
C ARG A 403 -24.74 -7.25 -23.67
N VAL A 404 -23.92 -6.35 -23.12
CA VAL A 404 -22.55 -6.68 -22.75
C VAL A 404 -22.60 -7.71 -21.62
N GLU A 405 -21.81 -8.78 -21.74
CA GLU A 405 -21.74 -9.86 -20.76
C GLU A 405 -20.36 -9.91 -20.11
N VAL A 406 -20.33 -10.14 -18.80
CA VAL A 406 -19.08 -10.34 -18.05
C VAL A 406 -18.99 -11.79 -17.60
N HIS A 407 -17.88 -12.42 -17.95
CA HIS A 407 -17.56 -13.80 -17.61
C HIS A 407 -16.26 -13.83 -16.81
N ILE A 408 -16.23 -14.52 -15.67
CA ILE A 408 -15.06 -14.59 -14.78
C ILE A 408 -14.64 -16.05 -14.59
N ALA A 409 -13.35 -16.32 -14.83
CA ALA A 409 -12.69 -17.56 -14.44
C ALA A 409 -11.72 -17.31 -13.30
N SER A 410 -11.82 -18.11 -12.23
CA SER A 410 -11.07 -17.86 -11.00
C SER A 410 -9.58 -18.20 -11.14
N GLY A 411 -8.71 -17.25 -10.80
CA GLY A 411 -7.27 -17.46 -10.70
C GLY A 411 -6.91 -18.47 -9.61
N ALA A 412 -7.64 -18.48 -8.48
CA ALA A 412 -7.46 -19.46 -7.41
C ALA A 412 -7.74 -20.91 -7.86
N SER A 413 -8.61 -21.06 -8.86
CA SER A 413 -8.87 -22.36 -9.50
C SER A 413 -7.91 -22.69 -10.65
N MET A 414 -6.87 -21.88 -10.87
CA MET A 414 -6.02 -21.92 -12.06
C MET A 414 -6.84 -21.82 -13.36
N TYR A 415 -7.85 -20.94 -13.34
CA TYR A 415 -8.79 -20.67 -14.44
C TYR A 415 -9.62 -21.89 -14.87
N LYS A 416 -9.79 -22.89 -13.99
CA LYS A 416 -10.59 -24.10 -14.25
C LYS A 416 -12.04 -24.02 -13.76
N GLN A 417 -12.39 -22.97 -13.04
CA GLN A 417 -13.75 -22.72 -12.58
C GLN A 417 -14.25 -21.36 -13.06
N ARG A 418 -15.42 -21.37 -13.72
CA ARG A 418 -16.21 -20.17 -13.98
C ARG A 418 -16.94 -19.77 -12.70
N THR A 419 -16.72 -18.54 -12.24
CA THR A 419 -17.31 -18.02 -11.01
C THR A 419 -18.42 -17.01 -11.26
N LEU A 420 -18.49 -16.43 -12.45
CA LEU A 420 -19.55 -15.49 -12.83
C LEU A 420 -19.75 -15.53 -14.35
N GLU A 421 -21.01 -15.51 -14.79
CA GLU A 421 -21.42 -15.33 -16.19
C GLU A 421 -22.74 -14.56 -16.19
N VAL A 422 -22.71 -13.26 -16.47
CA VAL A 422 -23.87 -12.37 -16.33
C VAL A 422 -23.95 -11.35 -17.46
N ALA A 423 -25.17 -11.05 -17.91
CA ALA A 423 -25.43 -9.85 -18.71
C ALA A 423 -25.45 -8.62 -17.83
N THR A 424 -24.86 -7.52 -18.30
CA THR A 424 -24.75 -6.27 -17.56
C THR A 424 -25.88 -5.30 -17.92
N SER A 425 -25.94 -4.17 -17.22
CA SER A 425 -26.84 -3.06 -17.55
C SER A 425 -26.50 -2.36 -18.88
N PHE A 426 -25.33 -2.62 -19.48
CA PHE A 426 -24.91 -2.01 -20.73
C PHE A 426 -25.52 -2.72 -21.94
N GLU A 427 -25.99 -1.93 -22.90
CA GLU A 427 -26.32 -2.43 -24.24
C GLU A 427 -25.04 -2.65 -25.04
N ASN A 428 -25.11 -3.43 -26.12
CA ASN A 428 -23.98 -3.57 -27.02
C ASN A 428 -23.71 -2.22 -27.69
N GLU A 429 -22.50 -1.69 -27.47
CA GLU A 429 -22.02 -0.45 -28.07
C GLU A 429 -21.10 -0.79 -29.25
N ASP A 430 -20.94 0.13 -30.21
CA ASP A 430 -19.93 -0.03 -31.26
C ASP A 430 -18.54 -0.04 -30.61
N GLU A 431 -17.69 -0.98 -31.01
CA GLU A 431 -16.32 -1.08 -30.50
C GLU A 431 -15.46 0.14 -30.88
N GLN A 432 -15.87 0.90 -31.91
CA GLN A 432 -15.22 2.14 -32.31
C GLN A 432 -15.58 3.31 -31.39
N ASP A 433 -16.65 3.18 -30.60
CA ASP A 433 -17.18 4.25 -29.76
C ASP A 433 -16.59 4.26 -28.35
N GLY A 434 -15.73 3.30 -27.98
CA GLY A 434 -15.10 3.35 -26.67
C GLY A 434 -14.23 2.15 -26.29
N GLN A 435 -13.73 2.20 -25.06
CA GLN A 435 -12.86 1.16 -24.49
C GLN A 435 -13.43 0.61 -23.19
N TRP A 436 -13.27 -0.70 -23.00
CA TRP A 436 -13.68 -1.42 -21.79
C TRP A 436 -12.49 -1.69 -20.89
N ASN A 437 -12.69 -1.52 -19.59
CA ASN A 437 -11.67 -1.80 -18.59
C ASN A 437 -12.34 -2.17 -17.24
N LEU A 438 -11.52 -2.51 -16.25
CA LEU A 438 -11.97 -2.84 -14.90
C LEU A 438 -11.24 -1.97 -13.88
N TYR A 439 -11.95 -1.59 -12.82
CA TYR A 439 -11.37 -0.84 -11.70
C TYR A 439 -12.20 -1.08 -10.45
N ASP A 440 -11.60 -1.15 -9.27
CA ASP A 440 -12.34 -1.13 -8.00
C ASP A 440 -12.70 0.33 -7.69
N TYR A 441 -13.84 0.79 -8.22
CA TYR A 441 -14.20 2.19 -8.18
C TYR A 441 -14.68 2.59 -6.78
N ASN A 442 -15.47 1.75 -6.13
CA ASN A 442 -16.03 2.04 -4.80
C ASN A 442 -15.19 1.50 -3.63
N GLY A 443 -14.10 0.79 -3.89
CA GLY A 443 -13.21 0.23 -2.87
C GLY A 443 -13.80 -1.00 -2.17
N ASP A 444 -14.73 -1.72 -2.82
CA ASP A 444 -15.38 -2.90 -2.26
C ASP A 444 -14.59 -4.21 -2.48
N GLY A 445 -13.46 -4.12 -3.18
CA GLY A 445 -12.58 -5.25 -3.49
C GLY A 445 -13.05 -6.11 -4.66
N LYS A 446 -14.14 -5.74 -5.34
CA LYS A 446 -14.61 -6.40 -6.57
C LYS A 446 -14.31 -5.53 -7.79
N PRO A 447 -14.08 -6.14 -8.97
CA PRO A 447 -13.87 -5.38 -10.19
C PRO A 447 -15.20 -4.74 -10.64
N ASP A 448 -15.27 -3.41 -10.64
CA ASP A 448 -16.34 -2.68 -11.31
C ASP A 448 -16.03 -2.55 -12.81
N LEU A 449 -17.09 -2.62 -13.63
CA LEU A 449 -16.98 -2.54 -15.08
C LEU A 449 -16.95 -1.09 -15.52
N VAL A 450 -15.88 -0.69 -16.22
CA VAL A 450 -15.68 0.68 -16.69
C VAL A 450 -15.77 0.72 -18.21
N TYR A 451 -16.57 1.66 -18.73
CA TYR A 451 -16.63 1.98 -20.15
C TYR A 451 -16.27 3.44 -20.37
N PHE A 452 -15.24 3.65 -21.19
CA PHE A 452 -14.79 4.96 -21.65
C PHE A 452 -15.36 5.19 -23.04
N LYS A 453 -16.47 5.91 -23.14
CA LYS A 453 -17.13 6.20 -24.42
C LYS A 453 -16.49 7.44 -25.04
N THR A 454 -15.87 7.26 -26.21
CA THR A 454 -15.11 8.28 -26.94
C THR A 454 -15.75 8.64 -28.28
N GLY A 455 -16.74 7.87 -28.74
CA GLY A 455 -17.54 8.12 -29.94
C GLY A 455 -19.04 8.15 -29.62
N ASN A 456 -19.82 8.85 -30.43
CA ASN A 456 -21.28 8.96 -30.28
C ASN A 456 -21.75 9.29 -28.85
N THR A 457 -21.06 10.20 -28.17
CA THR A 457 -21.35 10.56 -26.77
C THR A 457 -22.48 11.57 -26.67
N GLY A 458 -23.22 11.55 -25.56
CA GLY A 458 -24.33 12.46 -25.32
C GLY A 458 -23.89 13.86 -24.88
N THR A 459 -22.66 13.99 -24.38
CA THR A 459 -22.07 15.22 -23.84
C THR A 459 -21.12 15.94 -24.79
N GLU A 460 -20.86 15.39 -25.99
CA GLU A 460 -19.83 15.89 -26.94
C GLU A 460 -18.40 15.88 -26.36
N THR A 461 -18.22 15.18 -25.24
CA THR A 461 -16.94 14.92 -24.57
C THR A 461 -16.76 13.42 -24.40
N THR A 462 -15.57 12.96 -24.01
CA THR A 462 -15.41 11.57 -23.58
C THR A 462 -16.24 11.34 -22.31
N GLU A 463 -16.99 10.25 -22.25
CA GLU A 463 -17.85 9.87 -21.12
C GLU A 463 -17.28 8.65 -20.37
N VAL A 464 -17.45 8.66 -19.06
CA VAL A 464 -17.09 7.53 -18.18
C VAL A 464 -18.34 6.96 -17.56
N PHE A 465 -18.53 5.66 -17.76
CA PHE A 465 -19.59 4.88 -17.13
C PHE A 465 -18.96 3.80 -16.26
N VAL A 466 -19.44 3.65 -15.01
CA VAL A 466 -19.00 2.57 -14.13
C VAL A 466 -20.21 1.78 -13.63
N ALA A 467 -20.19 0.46 -13.76
CA ALA A 467 -21.21 -0.43 -13.21
C ALA A 467 -20.63 -1.29 -12.08
N SER A 468 -21.35 -1.39 -10.97
CA SER A 468 -20.85 -2.04 -9.76
C SER A 468 -20.69 -3.56 -9.90
N GLY A 469 -19.51 -4.09 -9.62
CA GLY A 469 -19.24 -5.53 -9.57
C GLY A 469 -20.00 -6.25 -8.46
N SER A 470 -20.21 -5.60 -7.30
CA SER A 470 -21.03 -6.17 -6.21
C SER A 470 -22.50 -6.32 -6.57
N SER A 471 -23.01 -5.50 -7.50
CA SER A 471 -24.36 -5.61 -8.06
C SER A 471 -24.48 -6.59 -9.24
N ASN A 472 -23.43 -7.32 -9.59
CA ASN A 472 -23.32 -8.06 -10.86
C ASN A 472 -23.56 -7.13 -12.07
N TYR A 473 -22.98 -5.93 -12.03
CA TYR A 473 -22.99 -4.91 -13.09
C TYR A 473 -24.38 -4.36 -13.46
N GLN A 474 -25.35 -4.46 -12.54
CA GLN A 474 -26.71 -3.94 -12.73
C GLN A 474 -26.85 -2.49 -12.25
N GLU A 475 -26.12 -2.10 -11.21
CA GLU A 475 -26.13 -0.75 -10.65
C GLU A 475 -25.09 0.14 -11.33
N ARG A 476 -25.53 1.31 -11.79
CA ARG A 476 -24.66 2.37 -12.35
C ARG A 476 -24.10 3.22 -11.22
N LEU A 477 -22.79 3.15 -10.98
CA LEU A 477 -22.11 3.97 -9.96
C LEU A 477 -21.88 5.40 -10.43
N ILE A 478 -21.52 5.59 -11.70
CA ILE A 478 -21.37 6.91 -12.33
C ILE A 478 -21.65 6.83 -13.82
N SER A 479 -22.15 7.93 -14.37
CA SER A 479 -22.35 8.20 -15.80
C SER A 479 -22.10 9.70 -16.00
N THR A 480 -20.95 10.08 -16.53
CA THR A 480 -20.59 11.51 -16.66
C THR A 480 -19.75 11.78 -17.90
N GLY A 481 -19.95 12.93 -18.53
CA GLY A 481 -18.96 13.53 -19.43
C GLY A 481 -17.72 13.96 -18.66
N THR A 482 -16.63 14.24 -19.37
CA THR A 482 -15.33 14.59 -18.79
C THR A 482 -14.78 15.87 -19.41
N VAL A 483 -13.67 16.37 -18.86
CA VAL A 483 -12.93 17.50 -19.44
C VAL A 483 -12.25 17.16 -20.78
N PHE A 484 -12.22 15.88 -21.18
CA PHE A 484 -11.51 15.46 -22.38
C PHE A 484 -12.41 15.44 -23.62
N PRO A 485 -11.90 15.89 -24.77
CA PRO A 485 -12.62 15.78 -26.04
C PRO A 485 -12.84 14.31 -26.42
N MET A 486 -13.75 14.09 -27.37
CA MET A 486 -13.99 12.78 -27.99
C MET A 486 -12.77 12.36 -28.82
N GLU A 487 -11.95 11.46 -28.27
CA GLU A 487 -10.68 11.03 -28.88
C GLU A 487 -10.46 9.52 -28.73
N ASN A 488 -10.14 8.84 -29.85
CA ASN A 488 -9.95 7.38 -29.92
C ASN A 488 -8.49 6.95 -30.23
N ASN A 489 -7.56 7.89 -30.15
CA ASN A 489 -6.13 7.75 -30.42
C ASN A 489 -5.31 7.60 -29.13
N GLY A 490 -5.64 6.58 -28.34
CA GLY A 490 -4.89 6.28 -27.13
C GLY A 490 -5.56 5.25 -26.25
N PHE A 491 -5.15 5.21 -24.98
CA PHE A 491 -5.55 4.22 -24.00
C PHE A 491 -6.18 4.90 -22.79
N TRP A 492 -7.29 4.33 -22.32
CA TRP A 492 -8.04 4.84 -21.18
C TRP A 492 -7.98 3.88 -19.99
N GLN A 493 -7.74 4.43 -18.81
CA GLN A 493 -7.78 3.67 -17.57
C GLN A 493 -8.22 4.54 -16.39
N LEU A 494 -8.75 3.91 -15.35
CA LEU A 494 -8.80 4.51 -14.02
C LEU A 494 -7.59 4.01 -13.24
N GLY A 495 -7.00 4.87 -12.40
CA GLY A 495 -5.82 4.48 -11.63
C GLY A 495 -5.58 5.37 -10.42
N PRO A 496 -4.82 4.89 -9.42
CA PRO A 496 -4.56 5.62 -8.17
C PRO A 496 -3.53 6.75 -8.35
N TYR A 497 -3.72 7.63 -9.34
CA TYR A 497 -2.86 8.80 -9.54
C TYR A 497 -2.98 9.77 -8.35
N SER A 498 -4.18 9.91 -7.80
CA SER A 498 -4.45 10.41 -6.46
C SER A 498 -5.20 9.36 -5.64
N ILE A 499 -5.39 9.63 -4.33
CA ILE A 499 -6.08 8.74 -3.40
C ILE A 499 -7.53 8.39 -3.82
N ASN A 500 -8.16 9.20 -4.68
CA ASN A 500 -9.53 8.98 -5.11
C ASN A 500 -9.64 8.02 -6.30
N GLY A 501 -8.54 7.72 -7.00
CA GLY A 501 -8.58 7.02 -8.28
C GLY A 501 -9.05 7.93 -9.41
N ASP A 502 -8.15 8.41 -10.25
CA ASP A 502 -8.42 9.41 -11.29
C ASP A 502 -8.54 8.80 -12.69
N LEU A 503 -9.12 9.58 -13.61
CA LEU A 503 -9.20 9.21 -15.03
C LEU A 503 -7.88 9.53 -15.71
N ILE A 504 -7.30 8.52 -16.36
CA ILE A 504 -6.03 8.61 -17.06
C ILE A 504 -6.27 8.34 -18.54
N TYR A 505 -5.70 9.21 -19.38
CA TYR A 505 -5.68 9.07 -20.82
C TYR A 505 -4.25 9.15 -21.34
N ILE A 506 -3.81 8.09 -22.01
CA ILE A 506 -2.49 8.03 -22.65
C ILE A 506 -2.72 8.17 -24.15
N LYS A 507 -2.44 9.35 -24.69
CA LYS A 507 -2.62 9.67 -26.10
C LYS A 507 -1.39 9.24 -26.88
N ASP A 508 -1.56 8.32 -27.82
CA ASP A 508 -0.46 7.66 -28.53
C ASP A 508 -0.28 8.13 -29.98
N ALA A 509 -1.28 8.80 -30.54
CA ALA A 509 -1.25 9.37 -31.89
C ALA A 509 -1.91 10.75 -31.94
N ASN A 510 -1.56 11.56 -32.95
CA ASN A 510 -2.02 12.94 -33.13
C ASN A 510 -1.86 13.81 -31.87
N THR A 511 -0.73 13.66 -31.18
CA THR A 511 -0.42 14.37 -29.94
C THR A 511 0.03 15.81 -30.20
N GLY A 512 -0.22 16.71 -29.26
CA GLY A 512 0.19 18.11 -29.37
C GLY A 512 1.70 18.32 -29.22
N THR A 513 2.38 17.48 -28.44
CA THR A 513 3.84 17.55 -28.22
C THR A 513 4.66 16.82 -29.28
N GLY A 514 4.03 16.02 -30.14
CA GLY A 514 4.74 15.10 -31.05
C GLY A 514 5.27 13.83 -30.36
N THR A 515 5.10 13.72 -29.04
CA THR A 515 5.46 12.56 -28.20
C THR A 515 4.21 11.96 -27.57
N ILE A 516 4.29 10.77 -26.98
CA ILE A 516 3.16 10.18 -26.22
C ILE A 516 2.79 11.12 -25.08
N GLU A 517 1.52 11.51 -25.00
CA GLU A 517 1.01 12.42 -23.98
C GLU A 517 0.25 11.67 -22.88
N VAL A 518 0.45 12.09 -21.64
CA VAL A 518 -0.31 11.59 -20.49
C VAL A 518 -1.17 12.72 -19.95
N HIS A 519 -2.46 12.45 -19.87
CA HIS A 519 -3.45 13.35 -19.31
C HIS A 519 -4.16 12.70 -18.13
N VAL A 520 -4.44 13.49 -17.09
CA VAL A 520 -5.15 13.02 -15.89
C VAL A 520 -6.27 14.00 -15.55
N ALA A 521 -7.46 13.50 -15.24
CA ALA A 521 -8.60 14.28 -14.76
C ALA A 521 -9.08 13.79 -13.39
N SER A 522 -9.37 14.75 -12.50
CA SER A 522 -9.67 14.49 -11.10
C SER A 522 -11.04 13.86 -10.90
N ARG A 523 -11.10 12.67 -10.28
CA ARG A 523 -12.38 12.05 -9.88
C ARG A 523 -13.12 12.88 -8.85
N ALA A 524 -12.42 13.53 -7.92
CA ALA A 524 -13.04 14.41 -6.91
C ALA A 524 -13.86 15.56 -7.53
N SER A 525 -13.51 15.95 -8.76
CA SER A 525 -14.26 16.94 -9.55
C SER A 525 -15.34 16.35 -10.47
N GLY A 526 -15.58 15.03 -10.43
CA GLY A 526 -16.39 14.35 -11.45
C GLY A 526 -15.73 14.38 -12.83
N TYR A 527 -14.39 14.29 -12.89
CA TYR A 527 -13.56 14.36 -14.10
C TYR A 527 -13.62 15.68 -14.88
N GLN A 528 -14.06 16.77 -14.25
CA GLN A 528 -14.15 18.09 -14.87
C GLN A 528 -12.87 18.94 -14.75
N THR A 529 -11.96 18.55 -13.87
CA THR A 529 -10.69 19.26 -13.65
C THR A 529 -9.52 18.44 -14.15
N LYS A 530 -8.75 18.99 -15.09
CA LYS A 530 -7.49 18.40 -15.57
C LYS A 530 -6.39 18.59 -14.53
N LEU A 531 -5.84 17.49 -14.02
CA LEU A 531 -4.71 17.46 -13.08
C LEU A 531 -3.36 17.49 -13.78
N LEU A 532 -3.28 16.85 -14.95
CA LEU A 532 -2.04 16.72 -15.71
C LEU A 532 -2.31 16.76 -17.21
N GLY A 533 -1.37 17.32 -17.97
CA GLY A 533 -1.27 17.11 -19.40
C GLY A 533 0.14 17.39 -19.89
N VAL A 534 0.89 16.33 -20.18
CA VAL A 534 2.31 16.44 -20.51
C VAL A 534 2.72 15.44 -21.58
N GLY A 535 3.66 15.81 -22.43
CA GLY A 535 4.36 14.85 -23.30
C GLY A 535 5.40 14.06 -22.52
N SER A 536 5.67 12.83 -22.94
CA SER A 536 6.73 11.98 -22.39
C SER A 536 7.99 12.01 -23.26
N THR A 537 9.00 11.22 -22.89
CA THR A 537 10.17 10.97 -23.75
C THR A 537 9.92 9.93 -24.86
N PHE A 538 8.73 9.33 -24.98
CA PHE A 538 8.42 8.37 -26.05
C PHE A 538 7.90 9.04 -27.33
N SER A 539 8.38 8.60 -28.49
CA SER A 539 7.78 8.97 -29.78
C SER A 539 6.42 8.30 -29.96
N GLN A 540 5.57 8.89 -30.80
CA GLN A 540 4.29 8.30 -31.17
C GLN A 540 4.50 6.96 -31.89
N GLU A 541 3.92 5.89 -31.35
CA GLU A 541 4.06 4.51 -31.81
C GLU A 541 2.75 3.75 -31.52
N GLN A 542 2.20 3.05 -32.52
CA GLN A 542 0.90 2.35 -32.45
C GLN A 542 1.04 0.82 -32.61
N ASN A 543 2.15 0.27 -32.16
CA ASN A 543 2.54 -1.14 -32.31
C ASN A 543 2.75 -1.82 -30.95
N GLY A 544 2.00 -1.37 -29.95
CA GLY A 544 2.09 -1.84 -28.58
C GLY A 544 0.90 -1.40 -27.74
N PHE A 545 1.00 -1.67 -26.45
CA PHE A 545 0.01 -1.34 -25.44
C PHE A 545 0.60 -0.38 -24.40
N TRP A 546 -0.15 0.67 -24.05
CA TRP A 546 0.26 1.65 -23.05
C TRP A 546 -0.55 1.51 -21.76
N GLN A 547 0.11 1.67 -20.62
CA GLN A 547 -0.52 1.63 -19.31
C GLN A 547 0.25 2.53 -18.34
N LEU A 548 -0.43 3.15 -17.37
CA LEU A 548 0.25 3.68 -16.18
C LEU A 548 0.15 2.69 -15.03
N ILE A 549 1.28 2.32 -14.45
CA ILE A 549 1.37 1.43 -13.28
C ILE A 549 2.60 1.81 -12.46
N ASP A 550 2.53 1.66 -11.14
CA ASP A 550 3.71 1.82 -10.27
C ASP A 550 4.67 0.65 -10.52
N PHE A 551 5.66 0.86 -11.39
CA PHE A 551 6.51 -0.21 -11.87
C PHE A 551 7.67 -0.51 -10.90
N ASN A 552 8.16 0.54 -10.23
CA ASN A 552 9.31 0.47 -9.34
C ASN A 552 8.94 0.47 -7.85
N ALA A 553 7.63 0.43 -7.53
CA ALA A 553 7.06 0.46 -6.18
C ALA A 553 7.39 1.75 -5.40
N ASP A 554 7.50 2.89 -6.08
CA ASP A 554 7.78 4.21 -5.47
C ASP A 554 6.51 5.00 -5.09
N GLY A 555 5.33 4.41 -5.32
CA GLY A 555 4.02 5.03 -5.07
C GLY A 555 3.61 6.03 -6.16
N LYS A 556 4.30 6.08 -7.30
CA LYS A 556 3.97 6.92 -8.44
C LYS A 556 3.76 6.06 -9.67
N LEU A 557 2.73 6.40 -10.44
CA LEU A 557 2.43 5.66 -11.66
C LEU A 557 3.46 6.00 -12.74
N ASP A 558 4.17 5.00 -13.22
CA ASP A 558 5.11 5.09 -14.33
C ASP A 558 4.42 4.86 -15.66
N LEU A 559 4.90 5.51 -16.72
CA LEU A 559 4.42 5.29 -18.07
C LEU A 559 5.11 4.07 -18.68
N THR A 560 4.33 3.01 -18.91
CA THR A 560 4.82 1.74 -19.43
C THR A 560 4.33 1.50 -20.86
N TYR A 561 5.20 0.89 -21.67
CA TYR A 561 4.93 0.50 -23.04
C TYR A 561 5.31 -0.96 -23.26
N ILE A 562 4.34 -1.78 -23.62
CA ILE A 562 4.55 -3.16 -24.07
C ILE A 562 4.51 -3.15 -25.60
N LYS A 563 5.68 -3.10 -26.22
CA LYS A 563 5.83 -3.10 -27.68
C LYS A 563 5.88 -4.54 -28.17
N TYR A 564 4.82 -5.00 -28.84
CA TYR A 564 4.68 -6.39 -29.28
C TYR A 564 4.77 -6.57 -30.81
N GLN A 565 4.95 -5.48 -31.56
CA GLN A 565 5.15 -5.48 -33.01
C GLN A 565 6.26 -4.51 -33.42
N ASN A 566 6.97 -4.81 -34.52
CA ASN A 566 8.09 -4.03 -35.05
C ASN A 566 9.15 -3.70 -33.98
N THR A 567 9.46 -4.68 -33.14
CA THR A 567 10.46 -4.58 -32.06
C THR A 567 11.87 -4.70 -32.62
N GLU A 568 12.86 -4.05 -32.00
CA GLU A 568 14.26 -4.14 -32.40
C GLU A 568 14.88 -5.50 -32.04
N SER A 569 14.36 -6.12 -30.99
CA SER A 569 14.85 -7.38 -30.43
C SER A 569 14.19 -8.65 -30.98
N ASP A 570 13.33 -8.52 -31.99
CA ASP A 570 12.46 -9.58 -32.52
C ASP A 570 11.55 -10.30 -31.48
N THR A 571 11.48 -9.75 -30.28
CA THR A 571 10.70 -10.23 -29.13
C THR A 571 9.96 -9.06 -28.49
N VAL A 572 8.93 -9.33 -27.70
CA VAL A 572 8.15 -8.28 -27.04
C VAL A 572 9.05 -7.47 -26.10
N GLU A 573 9.01 -6.15 -26.22
CA GLU A 573 9.82 -5.22 -25.44
C GLU A 573 8.98 -4.46 -24.41
N ILE A 574 9.57 -4.24 -23.24
CA ILE A 574 9.00 -3.49 -22.15
C ILE A 574 9.85 -2.24 -21.95
N HIS A 575 9.20 -1.08 -22.04
CA HIS A 575 9.82 0.21 -21.80
C HIS A 575 9.08 0.93 -20.68
N VAL A 576 9.82 1.60 -19.80
CA VAL A 576 9.25 2.30 -18.64
C VAL A 576 9.87 3.69 -18.53
N ALA A 577 9.01 4.71 -18.41
CA ALA A 577 9.41 6.07 -18.07
C ALA A 577 8.84 6.48 -16.71
N SER A 578 9.73 7.02 -15.88
CA SER A 578 9.49 7.37 -14.49
C SER A 578 8.34 8.37 -14.35
N GLY A 579 7.33 8.02 -13.55
CA GLY A 579 6.27 8.92 -13.08
C GLY A 579 6.77 9.98 -12.12
N TRP A 580 7.92 9.70 -11.49
CA TRP A 580 8.66 10.64 -10.65
C TRP A 580 9.97 11.10 -11.30
N PHE A 581 10.62 12.10 -10.72
CA PHE A 581 11.94 12.54 -11.16
C PHE A 581 13.02 12.09 -10.15
N TRP A 582 14.11 11.50 -10.64
CA TRP A 582 15.32 11.22 -9.86
C TRP A 582 16.36 12.32 -10.14
N ASP A 583 16.84 13.04 -9.11
CA ASP A 583 18.10 13.79 -9.24
C ASP A 583 19.23 12.74 -9.36
N ARG A 584 19.92 12.72 -10.50
CA ARG A 584 21.13 11.88 -10.69
C ARG A 584 22.24 12.27 -9.74
#